data_AF-A0A7C8PKT7-F1
#
_entry.id   AF-A0A7C8PKT7-F1
#
_cell.length_a   1.000
_cell.length_b   1.000
_cell.length_c   1.000
_cell.angle_alpha   90.00
_cell.angle_beta   90.00
_cell.angle_gamma   90.00
#
_symmetry.space_group_name_H-M   'P 1'
#
loop_
_entity.id
_entity.type
_entity.pdbx_description
1 polymer ?
#
loop_
_entity_poly.entity_id
_entity_poly.type
_entity_poly.pdbx_seq_one_letter_code
_entity_poly.pdbx_strand_id
1 'polypeptide(L)'
;MPRRRASISNSIQISTSSHPANTSSINLLCTALKENGSTCPVAISRIDQKYCTDHRKEYQGLYESYKQLHGEYDGINLEARPRGALGGPELMIWKMRISEKIEKGEEAARQRSQVNRRFFSQGAQSQIDRNHVREILKLEFDVGVWKRNLKAWNDEEQLLQRARNAQKAVDSERARISQLLEDERRTRIAREARDYQIARDTRKRISLSLSDLPYPTLMLSLLGIGKLLLLPFLFITIHFIYSFFNPAAGGPGEAPDPGATELPGGSSLEDLLNSPAIITIIGYATTIFWWSEVAVFVAGLLLALIFVSLKTGIDEDRTAIYDKIRYA
;
A
#
# COMPACT_ATOMS: atom_id res chain seq x y z
N MET A 1 -55.59 17.02 -31.09
CA MET A 1 -57.02 16.63 -31.03
C MET A 1 -57.81 17.69 -30.26
N PRO A 2 -58.75 18.43 -30.88
CA PRO A 2 -59.52 19.45 -30.20
C PRO A 2 -60.82 18.86 -29.65
N ARG A 3 -61.02 18.88 -28.33
CA ARG A 3 -62.24 18.40 -27.68
C ARG A 3 -63.21 19.57 -27.47
N ARG A 4 -64.28 19.60 -28.26
CA ARG A 4 -65.49 20.43 -28.11
C ARG A 4 -66.38 19.91 -26.96
N ARG A 5 -67.31 20.80 -26.55
CA ARG A 5 -68.54 20.66 -25.73
C ARG A 5 -68.41 20.99 -24.24
N ALA A 6 -69.38 21.67 -23.60
CA ALA A 6 -70.68 22.19 -24.03
C ALA A 6 -71.09 23.38 -23.14
N SER A 7 -71.73 24.38 -23.74
CA SER A 7 -72.46 25.44 -23.06
C SER A 7 -73.84 24.94 -22.63
N ILE A 8 -74.10 24.93 -21.32
CA ILE A 8 -75.45 24.71 -20.77
C ILE A 8 -76.05 26.10 -20.51
N SER A 9 -77.03 26.47 -21.33
CA SER A 9 -77.94 27.59 -21.04
C SER A 9 -78.97 27.11 -20.03
N ASN A 10 -78.95 27.68 -18.83
CA ASN A 10 -80.09 27.59 -17.92
C ASN A 10 -80.86 28.91 -17.98
N SER A 11 -82.08 28.80 -18.49
CA SER A 11 -83.15 29.78 -18.45
C SER A 11 -83.46 30.20 -17.02
N ILE A 12 -83.25 31.48 -16.72
CA ILE A 12 -83.69 32.09 -15.47
C ILE A 12 -85.16 32.48 -15.64
N GLN A 13 -86.04 31.81 -14.90
CA GLN A 13 -87.44 32.22 -14.76
C GLN A 13 -87.52 33.52 -13.97
N ILE A 14 -88.10 34.53 -14.62
CA ILE A 14 -88.46 35.82 -14.02
C ILE A 14 -89.71 35.57 -13.17
N SER A 15 -89.53 35.54 -11.84
CA SER A 15 -90.63 35.66 -10.88
C SER A 15 -90.63 37.09 -10.36
N THR A 16 -91.48 37.94 -10.95
CA THR A 16 -91.84 39.25 -10.44
C THR A 16 -92.62 39.09 -9.14
N SER A 17 -91.90 39.14 -8.02
CA SER A 17 -92.46 39.30 -6.68
C SER A 17 -92.13 40.70 -6.19
N SER A 18 -93.11 41.59 -6.29
CA SER A 18 -93.15 42.87 -5.61
C SER A 18 -93.20 42.64 -4.09
N HIS A 19 -92.03 42.67 -3.47
CA HIS A 19 -91.87 42.77 -2.02
C HIS A 19 -91.35 44.16 -1.66
N PRO A 20 -91.80 44.73 -0.52
CA PRO A 20 -91.34 46.03 -0.08
C PRO A 20 -89.84 45.98 0.17
N ALA A 21 -89.13 47.01 -0.29
CA ALA A 21 -87.69 47.19 -0.13
C ALA A 21 -87.34 47.36 1.36
N ASN A 22 -87.26 46.25 2.09
CA ASN A 22 -86.50 46.17 3.30
C ASN A 22 -85.03 46.07 2.85
N THR A 23 -84.35 47.21 2.80
CA THR A 23 -82.89 47.28 2.65
C THR A 23 -82.24 46.62 3.87
N SER A 24 -82.21 45.29 3.90
CA SER A 24 -81.28 44.55 4.73
C SER A 24 -79.89 44.95 4.24
N SER A 25 -79.23 45.87 4.96
CA SER A 25 -77.84 46.21 4.68
C SER A 25 -77.04 44.92 4.85
N ILE A 26 -76.72 44.25 3.75
CA ILE A 26 -75.76 43.16 3.76
C ILE A 26 -74.46 43.82 4.23
N ASN A 27 -74.11 43.60 5.49
CA ASN A 27 -72.84 44.03 6.04
C ASN A 27 -71.76 43.20 5.35
N LEU A 28 -71.28 43.72 4.23
CA LEU A 28 -70.17 43.14 3.50
C LEU A 28 -68.93 43.34 4.38
N LEU A 29 -68.33 42.26 4.85
CA LEU A 29 -67.13 42.29 5.68
C LEU A 29 -65.90 41.99 4.83
N CYS A 30 -64.76 42.57 5.22
CA CYS A 30 -63.48 42.24 4.65
C CYS A 30 -63.16 40.75 4.81
N THR A 31 -62.79 40.09 3.72
CA THR A 31 -62.49 38.63 3.70
C THR A 31 -61.05 38.29 4.12
N ALA A 32 -60.19 39.31 4.29
CA ALA A 32 -58.81 39.09 4.71
C ALA A 32 -58.71 38.61 6.16
N LEU A 33 -57.76 37.72 6.43
CA LEU A 33 -57.35 37.35 7.77
C LEU A 33 -56.24 38.28 8.28
N LYS A 34 -56.35 38.61 9.57
CA LYS A 34 -55.26 39.22 10.34
C LYS A 34 -54.09 38.23 10.48
N GLU A 35 -52.94 38.71 10.94
CA GLU A 35 -51.74 37.88 11.09
C GLU A 35 -51.94 36.63 11.96
N ASN A 36 -52.77 36.76 13.01
CA ASN A 36 -53.17 35.67 13.91
C ASN A 36 -54.24 34.72 13.33
N GLY A 37 -54.66 34.92 12.08
CA GLY A 37 -55.67 34.09 11.41
C GLY A 37 -57.13 34.45 11.72
N SER A 38 -57.39 35.49 12.52
CA SER A 38 -58.76 35.95 12.77
C SER A 38 -59.33 36.78 11.61
N THR A 39 -60.64 36.74 11.42
CA THR A 39 -61.37 37.52 10.40
C THR A 39 -61.28 39.03 10.66
N CYS A 40 -61.15 39.82 9.60
CA CYS A 40 -61.22 41.27 9.70
C CYS A 40 -62.68 41.74 9.91
N PRO A 41 -63.01 42.49 10.99
CA PRO A 41 -64.38 42.94 11.25
C PRO A 41 -64.76 44.21 10.46
N VAL A 42 -63.86 44.76 9.64
CA VAL A 42 -64.08 46.02 8.93
C VAL A 42 -65.07 45.80 7.79
N ALA A 43 -66.14 46.59 7.77
CA ALA A 43 -67.11 46.60 6.68
C ALA A 43 -66.51 47.24 5.41
N ILE A 44 -66.86 46.70 4.25
CA ILE A 44 -66.47 47.21 2.94
C ILE A 44 -67.64 47.93 2.27
N SER A 45 -67.34 49.00 1.55
CA SER A 45 -68.37 49.91 1.02
C SER A 45 -69.00 49.44 -0.29
N ARG A 46 -68.39 48.48 -0.99
CA ARG A 46 -68.84 48.02 -2.32
C ARG A 46 -68.82 46.49 -2.43
N ILE A 47 -69.80 45.92 -3.14
CA ILE A 47 -69.96 44.47 -3.37
C ILE A 47 -68.80 43.86 -4.16
N ASP A 48 -68.16 44.63 -5.05
CA ASP A 48 -67.02 44.19 -5.87
C ASP A 48 -65.70 44.16 -5.08
N GLN A 49 -65.64 44.80 -3.91
CA GLN A 49 -64.45 44.78 -3.07
C GLN A 49 -64.39 43.48 -2.26
N LYS A 50 -63.22 42.84 -2.21
CA LYS A 50 -62.98 41.68 -1.33
C LYS A 50 -62.32 42.06 0.00
N TYR A 51 -61.54 43.14 0.00
CA TYR A 51 -60.71 43.58 1.11
C TYR A 51 -61.00 45.05 1.43
N CYS A 52 -60.90 45.42 2.71
CA CYS A 52 -60.87 46.83 3.10
C CYS A 52 -59.61 47.52 2.57
N THR A 53 -59.61 48.86 2.57
CA THR A 53 -58.50 49.67 2.02
C THR A 53 -57.14 49.29 2.62
N ASP A 54 -57.07 49.05 3.93
CA ASP A 54 -55.81 48.73 4.61
C ASP A 54 -55.28 47.35 4.20
N HIS A 55 -56.14 46.32 4.24
CA HIS A 55 -55.76 44.97 3.78
C HIS A 55 -55.46 44.92 2.28
N ARG A 56 -56.08 45.78 1.46
CA ARG A 56 -55.74 45.89 0.04
C ARG A 56 -54.32 46.44 -0.16
N LYS A 57 -53.94 47.49 0.56
CA LYS A 57 -52.58 48.05 0.53
C LYS A 57 -51.56 47.03 1.02
N GLU A 58 -51.89 46.34 2.10
CA GLU A 58 -51.03 45.30 2.66
C GLU A 58 -50.86 44.11 1.71
N TYR A 59 -51.93 43.64 1.08
CA TYR A 59 -51.87 42.61 0.04
C TYR A 59 -50.93 43.04 -1.09
N GLN A 60 -51.07 44.27 -1.59
CA GLN A 60 -50.19 44.80 -2.64
C GLN A 60 -48.73 44.80 -2.20
N GLY A 61 -48.43 45.34 -1.01
CA GLY A 61 -47.06 45.38 -0.49
C GLY A 61 -46.44 44.00 -0.29
N LEU A 62 -47.16 43.05 0.33
CA LEU A 62 -46.68 41.68 0.53
C LEU A 62 -46.50 40.94 -0.80
N TYR A 63 -47.42 41.15 -1.75
CA TYR A 63 -47.34 40.50 -3.05
C TYR A 63 -46.19 41.05 -3.92
N GLU A 64 -45.95 42.36 -3.85
CA GLU A 64 -44.81 43.01 -4.51
C GLU A 64 -43.48 42.56 -3.91
N SER A 65 -43.38 42.50 -2.57
CA SER A 65 -42.20 41.98 -1.88
C SER A 65 -41.92 40.52 -2.27
N TYR A 66 -42.97 39.67 -2.30
CA TYR A 66 -42.84 38.30 -2.76
C TYR A 66 -42.35 38.23 -4.21
N LYS A 67 -42.91 39.05 -5.11
CA LYS A 67 -42.50 39.07 -6.52
C LYS A 67 -41.05 39.49 -6.69
N GLN A 68 -40.59 40.47 -5.93
CA GLN A 68 -39.20 40.90 -5.95
C GLN A 68 -38.28 39.75 -5.51
N LEU A 69 -38.56 39.14 -4.35
CA LEU A 69 -37.78 38.01 -3.83
C LEU A 69 -37.79 36.80 -4.77
N HIS A 70 -38.93 36.50 -5.37
CA HIS A 70 -39.03 35.43 -6.37
C HIS A 70 -38.20 35.74 -7.62
N GLY A 71 -38.18 37.00 -8.05
CA GLY A 71 -37.33 37.46 -9.14
C GLY A 71 -35.84 37.36 -8.80
N GLU A 72 -35.44 37.72 -7.58
CA GLU A 72 -34.08 37.52 -7.08
C GLU A 72 -33.70 36.03 -7.02
N TYR A 73 -34.60 35.18 -6.51
CA TYR A 73 -34.43 33.73 -6.50
C TYR A 73 -34.23 33.16 -7.90
N ASP A 74 -35.08 33.53 -8.86
CA ASP A 74 -35.01 33.08 -10.26
C ASP A 74 -33.76 33.63 -10.97
N GLY A 75 -33.34 34.85 -10.62
CA GLY A 75 -32.16 35.52 -11.17
C GLY A 75 -30.83 34.89 -10.76
N ILE A 76 -30.80 34.13 -9.65
CA ILE A 76 -29.60 33.39 -9.24
C ILE A 76 -29.46 32.16 -10.14
N ASN A 77 -28.65 32.30 -11.19
CA ASN A 77 -28.30 31.20 -12.08
C ASN A 77 -27.17 30.37 -11.49
N LEU A 78 -27.44 29.08 -11.29
CA LEU A 78 -26.46 28.12 -10.79
C LEU A 78 -25.82 27.43 -12.00
N GLU A 79 -24.61 27.85 -12.34
CA GLU A 79 -23.80 27.14 -13.32
C GLU A 79 -23.49 25.71 -12.86
N ALA A 80 -23.11 24.86 -13.81
CA ALA A 80 -22.64 23.52 -13.51
C ALA A 80 -21.49 23.58 -12.49
N ARG A 81 -21.47 22.63 -11.54
CA ARG A 81 -20.43 22.56 -10.52
C ARG A 81 -19.04 22.71 -11.16
N PRO A 82 -18.22 23.70 -10.73
CA PRO A 82 -16.90 23.88 -11.29
C PRO A 82 -16.06 22.61 -11.05
N ARG A 83 -15.46 22.10 -12.12
CA ARG A 83 -14.54 20.96 -12.07
C ARG A 83 -13.15 21.49 -11.70
N GLY A 84 -12.88 21.59 -10.41
CA GLY A 84 -11.62 22.14 -9.90
C GLY A 84 -11.20 21.51 -8.58
N ALA A 85 -9.96 21.80 -8.16
CA ALA A 85 -9.41 21.33 -6.90
C ALA A 85 -10.33 21.70 -5.73
N LEU A 86 -10.69 20.70 -4.91
CA LEU A 86 -11.45 20.88 -3.68
C LEU A 86 -10.84 21.98 -2.82
N GLY A 87 -11.68 22.88 -2.30
CA GLY A 87 -11.27 24.06 -1.55
C GLY A 87 -10.82 25.25 -2.42
N GLY A 88 -10.95 25.18 -3.75
CA GLY A 88 -10.66 26.31 -4.62
C GLY A 88 -11.66 27.48 -4.45
N PRO A 89 -11.25 28.73 -4.76
CA PRO A 89 -12.09 29.92 -4.61
C PRO A 89 -13.38 29.82 -5.44
N GLU A 90 -13.33 29.20 -6.62
CA GLU A 90 -14.50 28.98 -7.48
C GLU A 90 -15.56 28.10 -6.82
N LEU A 91 -15.15 27.01 -6.15
CA LEU A 91 -16.07 26.13 -5.43
C LEU A 91 -16.72 26.86 -4.25
N MET A 92 -15.96 27.71 -3.55
CA MET A 92 -16.47 28.52 -2.45
C MET A 92 -17.52 29.54 -2.92
N ILE A 93 -17.24 30.27 -4.00
CA ILE A 93 -18.18 31.22 -4.61
C ILE A 93 -19.45 30.50 -5.07
N TRP A 94 -19.31 29.32 -5.68
CA TRP A 94 -20.45 28.53 -6.13
C TRP A 94 -21.31 28.05 -4.96
N LYS A 95 -20.71 27.55 -3.87
CA LYS A 95 -21.44 27.20 -2.64
C LYS A 95 -22.15 28.41 -2.03
N MET A 96 -21.52 29.57 -2.02
CA MET A 96 -22.11 30.82 -1.54
C MET A 96 -23.38 31.18 -2.34
N ARG A 97 -23.33 31.09 -3.68
CA ARG A 97 -24.51 31.33 -4.54
C ARG A 97 -25.64 30.33 -4.29
N ILE A 98 -25.33 29.06 -4.02
CA ILE A 98 -26.34 28.06 -3.65
C ILE A 98 -26.99 28.43 -2.32
N SER A 99 -26.19 28.81 -1.32
CA SER A 99 -26.70 29.25 -0.01
C SER A 99 -27.60 30.47 -0.15
N GLU A 100 -27.20 31.46 -0.95
CA GLU A 100 -28.02 32.63 -1.27
C GLU A 100 -29.33 32.23 -1.96
N LYS A 101 -29.29 31.33 -2.95
CA LYS A 101 -30.50 30.83 -3.62
C LYS A 101 -31.44 30.11 -2.66
N ILE A 102 -30.90 29.33 -1.73
CA ILE A 102 -31.66 28.66 -0.66
C ILE A 102 -32.36 29.70 0.22
N GLU A 103 -31.62 30.70 0.72
CA GLU A 103 -32.14 31.74 1.60
C GLU A 103 -33.27 32.54 0.93
N LYS A 104 -33.05 32.99 -0.31
CA LYS A 104 -34.05 33.71 -1.09
C LYS A 104 -35.28 32.86 -1.39
N GLY A 105 -35.08 31.58 -1.71
CA GLY A 105 -36.18 30.64 -1.96
C GLY A 105 -37.03 30.39 -0.71
N GLU A 106 -36.41 30.26 0.47
CA GLU A 106 -37.13 30.13 1.73
C GLU A 106 -37.95 31.38 2.05
N GLU A 107 -37.35 32.56 1.91
CA GLU A 107 -38.04 33.82 2.19
C GLU A 107 -39.21 34.03 1.22
N ALA A 108 -39.01 33.75 -0.07
CA ALA A 108 -40.07 33.78 -1.07
C ALA A 108 -41.22 32.81 -0.73
N ALA A 109 -40.91 31.58 -0.31
CA ALA A 109 -41.91 30.60 0.14
C ALA A 109 -42.66 31.08 1.39
N ARG A 110 -41.95 31.63 2.39
CA ARG A 110 -42.54 32.21 3.60
C ARG A 110 -43.52 33.34 3.29
N GLN A 111 -43.11 34.31 2.47
CA GLN A 111 -43.97 35.42 2.08
C GLN A 111 -45.18 34.96 1.26
N ARG A 112 -44.97 34.03 0.31
CA ARG A 112 -46.06 33.47 -0.48
C ARG A 112 -47.08 32.74 0.39
N SER A 113 -46.60 31.99 1.39
CA SER A 113 -47.42 31.31 2.39
C SER A 113 -48.19 32.31 3.25
N GLN A 114 -47.57 33.43 3.67
CA GLN A 114 -48.26 34.50 4.39
C GLN A 114 -49.37 35.14 3.54
N VAL A 115 -49.09 35.47 2.28
CA VAL A 115 -50.10 35.99 1.34
C VAL A 115 -51.25 34.99 1.18
N ASN A 116 -50.93 33.71 0.98
CA ASN A 116 -51.94 32.65 0.83
C ASN A 116 -52.81 32.53 2.08
N ARG A 117 -52.19 32.46 3.26
CA ARG A 117 -52.90 32.36 4.54
C ARG A 117 -53.82 33.55 4.77
N ARG A 118 -53.36 34.76 4.45
CA ARG A 118 -54.09 35.99 4.79
C ARG A 118 -55.21 36.34 3.81
N PHE A 119 -55.01 36.07 2.53
CA PHE A 119 -55.92 36.57 1.49
C PHE A 119 -56.63 35.47 0.70
N PHE A 120 -56.20 34.21 0.82
CA PHE A 120 -56.68 33.10 -0.02
C PHE A 120 -57.12 31.86 0.77
N SER A 121 -57.05 31.87 2.10
CA SER A 121 -57.37 30.71 2.96
C SER A 121 -58.86 30.41 3.11
N GLN A 122 -59.73 31.42 2.97
CA GLN A 122 -61.17 31.26 3.19
C GLN A 122 -61.94 30.66 1.99
N GLY A 123 -61.27 30.52 0.84
CA GLY A 123 -61.91 30.19 -0.44
C GLY A 123 -61.52 28.83 -1.02
N ALA A 124 -61.48 27.74 -0.24
CA ALA A 124 -60.95 26.42 -0.63
C ALA A 124 -61.36 25.82 -2.00
N GLN A 125 -62.33 26.40 -2.72
CA GLN A 125 -62.79 26.00 -4.04
C GLN A 125 -62.21 26.78 -5.23
N SER A 126 -61.44 27.87 -5.03
CA SER A 126 -60.98 28.67 -6.19
C SER A 126 -59.72 28.09 -6.84
N GLN A 127 -59.69 28.04 -8.18
CA GLN A 127 -58.51 27.59 -8.94
C GLN A 127 -57.27 28.46 -8.66
N ILE A 128 -57.48 29.71 -8.24
CA ILE A 128 -56.42 30.65 -7.86
C ILE A 128 -55.67 30.10 -6.64
N ASP A 129 -56.38 29.65 -5.61
CA ASP A 129 -55.79 29.18 -4.36
C ASP A 129 -54.92 27.93 -4.59
N ARG A 130 -55.33 27.05 -5.51
CA ARG A 130 -54.53 25.89 -5.92
C ARG A 130 -53.20 26.29 -6.56
N ASN A 131 -53.16 27.39 -7.33
CA ASN A 131 -51.92 27.88 -7.92
C ASN A 131 -50.99 28.49 -6.86
N HIS A 132 -51.54 29.21 -5.87
CA HIS A 132 -50.74 29.74 -4.76
C HIS A 132 -50.07 28.61 -3.96
N VAL A 133 -50.83 27.59 -3.59
CA VAL A 133 -50.30 26.41 -2.86
C VAL A 133 -49.28 25.66 -3.71
N ARG A 134 -49.54 25.46 -5.01
CA ARG A 134 -48.58 24.82 -5.91
C ARG A 134 -47.24 25.55 -5.97
N GLU A 135 -47.24 26.88 -6.05
CA GLU A 135 -45.99 27.63 -6.11
C GLU A 135 -45.21 27.56 -4.80
N ILE A 136 -45.90 27.57 -3.65
CA ILE A 136 -45.26 27.37 -2.33
C ILE A 136 -44.57 26.00 -2.30
N LEU A 137 -45.30 24.93 -2.65
CA LEU A 137 -44.76 23.57 -2.64
C LEU A 137 -43.60 23.41 -3.63
N LYS A 138 -43.65 24.08 -4.77
CA LYS A 138 -42.55 24.08 -5.75
C LYS A 138 -41.29 24.74 -5.17
N LEU A 139 -41.41 25.93 -4.58
CA LEU A 139 -40.29 26.61 -3.93
C LEU A 139 -39.70 25.78 -2.79
N GLU A 140 -40.55 25.23 -1.92
CA GLU A 140 -40.11 24.37 -0.81
C GLU A 140 -39.40 23.11 -1.29
N PHE A 141 -39.91 22.48 -2.36
CA PHE A 141 -39.28 21.32 -2.98
C PHE A 141 -37.91 21.68 -3.55
N ASP A 142 -37.83 22.75 -4.34
CA ASP A 142 -36.59 23.19 -4.99
C ASP A 142 -35.53 23.56 -3.95
N VAL A 143 -35.90 24.35 -2.93
CA VAL A 143 -35.04 24.66 -1.78
C VAL A 143 -34.58 23.38 -1.07
N GLY A 144 -35.49 22.43 -0.86
CA GLY A 144 -35.17 21.13 -0.24
C GLY A 144 -34.16 20.33 -1.05
N VAL A 145 -34.25 20.35 -2.38
CA VAL A 145 -33.27 19.74 -3.29
C VAL A 145 -31.91 20.42 -3.13
N TRP A 146 -31.85 21.76 -3.20
CA TRP A 146 -30.59 22.50 -3.06
C TRP A 146 -29.92 22.28 -1.70
N LYS A 147 -30.68 22.25 -0.61
CA LYS A 147 -30.15 21.93 0.73
C LYS A 147 -29.54 20.54 0.81
N ARG A 148 -30.23 19.52 0.27
CA ARG A 148 -29.72 18.14 0.26
C ARG A 148 -28.44 18.04 -0.57
N ASN A 149 -28.41 18.68 -1.73
CA ASN A 149 -27.23 18.72 -2.59
C ASN A 149 -26.05 19.42 -1.91
N LEU A 150 -26.27 20.59 -1.29
CA LEU A 150 -25.25 21.32 -0.56
C LEU A 150 -24.67 20.48 0.60
N LYS A 151 -25.54 19.80 1.35
CA LYS A 151 -25.11 18.89 2.42
C LYS A 151 -24.26 17.74 1.87
N ALA A 152 -24.74 17.05 0.84
CA ALA A 152 -24.01 15.94 0.23
C ALA A 152 -22.61 16.35 -0.27
N TRP A 153 -22.48 17.56 -0.84
CA TRP A 153 -21.19 18.08 -1.27
C TRP A 153 -20.26 18.47 -0.12
N ASN A 154 -20.81 18.98 0.99
CA ASN A 154 -20.02 19.25 2.19
C ASN A 154 -19.51 17.94 2.82
N ASP A 155 -20.34 16.91 2.85
CA ASP A 155 -19.97 15.59 3.35
C ASP A 155 -18.87 14.95 2.47
N GLU A 156 -19.02 15.02 1.14
CA GLU A 156 -18.01 14.57 0.16
C GLU A 156 -16.66 15.29 0.37
N GLU A 157 -16.68 16.62 0.51
CA GLU A 157 -15.47 17.42 0.74
C GLU A 157 -14.79 17.04 2.07
N GLN A 158 -15.57 16.82 3.13
CA GLN A 158 -15.03 16.40 4.42
C GLN A 158 -14.37 15.02 4.33
N LEU A 159 -14.97 14.08 3.60
CA LEU A 159 -14.39 12.75 3.37
C LEU A 159 -13.07 12.85 2.59
N LEU A 160 -13.03 13.67 1.54
CA LEU A 160 -11.82 13.86 0.74
C LEU A 160 -10.71 14.55 1.55
N GLN A 161 -11.06 15.50 2.42
CA GLN A 161 -10.09 16.12 3.31
C GLN A 161 -9.52 15.13 4.33
N ARG A 162 -10.35 14.25 4.88
CA ARG A 162 -9.89 13.16 5.76
C ARG A 162 -8.95 12.20 5.02
N ALA A 163 -9.28 11.83 3.79
CA ALA A 163 -8.44 10.98 2.95
C ALA A 163 -7.07 11.63 2.66
N ARG A 164 -7.04 12.94 2.34
CA ARG A 164 -5.79 13.69 2.15
C ARG A 164 -4.94 13.74 3.43
N ASN A 165 -5.56 13.97 4.57
CA ASN A 165 -4.85 13.99 5.85
C ASN A 165 -4.27 12.61 6.20
N ALA A 166 -5.03 11.54 5.96
CA ALA A 166 -4.55 10.17 6.13
C ALA A 166 -3.37 9.86 5.20
N GLN A 167 -3.45 10.27 3.93
CA GLN A 167 -2.34 10.10 2.99
C GLN A 167 -1.08 10.82 3.46
N LYS A 168 -1.20 12.08 3.89
CA LYS A 168 -0.05 12.83 4.44
C LYS A 168 0.57 12.15 5.66
N ALA A 169 -0.26 11.56 6.53
CA ALA A 169 0.23 10.79 7.68
C ALA A 169 1.02 9.55 7.22
N VAL A 170 0.50 8.80 6.25
CA VAL A 170 1.19 7.65 5.64
C VAL A 170 2.51 8.07 5.00
N ASP A 171 2.53 9.17 4.25
CA ASP A 171 3.75 9.67 3.62
C ASP A 171 4.79 10.10 4.66
N SER A 172 4.36 10.70 5.77
CA SER A 172 5.24 11.07 6.88
C SER A 172 5.84 9.85 7.59
N GLU A 173 5.05 8.80 7.82
CA GLU A 173 5.54 7.54 8.38
C GLU A 173 6.50 6.83 7.42
N ARG A 174 6.21 6.86 6.12
CA ARG A 174 7.10 6.31 5.09
C ARG A 174 8.46 7.03 5.09
N ALA A 175 8.45 8.36 5.21
CA ALA A 175 9.68 9.14 5.31
C ALA A 175 10.47 8.77 6.59
N ARG A 176 9.78 8.61 7.73
CA ARG A 176 10.39 8.19 9.00
C ARG A 176 11.03 6.80 8.90
N ILE A 177 10.33 5.82 8.32
CA ILE A 177 10.87 4.47 8.10
C ILE A 177 12.10 4.52 7.19
N SER A 178 12.05 5.31 6.11
CA SER A 178 13.19 5.47 5.20
C SER A 178 14.42 6.04 5.91
N GLN A 179 14.24 6.99 6.82
CA GLN A 179 15.33 7.55 7.63
C GLN A 179 15.91 6.48 8.57
N LEU A 180 15.06 5.73 9.28
CA LEU A 180 15.51 4.66 10.18
C LEU A 180 16.32 3.58 9.44
N LEU A 181 15.90 3.20 8.24
CA LEU A 181 16.63 2.22 7.41
C LEU A 181 17.99 2.74 6.97
N GLU A 182 18.09 4.02 6.61
CA GLU A 182 19.37 4.65 6.25
C GLU A 182 20.30 4.79 7.46
N ASP A 183 19.77 5.12 8.63
CA ASP A 183 20.54 5.14 9.87
C ASP A 183 21.02 3.74 10.28
N GLU A 184 20.17 2.71 10.16
CA GLU A 184 20.57 1.32 10.37
C GLU A 184 21.69 0.91 9.40
N ARG A 185 21.57 1.28 8.13
CA ARG A 185 22.61 1.02 7.12
C ARG A 185 23.93 1.69 7.50
N ARG A 186 23.91 2.95 7.92
CA ARG A 186 25.11 3.69 8.35
C ARG A 186 25.77 3.05 9.57
N THR A 187 24.97 2.67 10.57
CA THR A 187 25.48 2.01 11.77
C THR A 187 26.07 0.63 11.47
N ARG A 188 25.50 -0.12 10.52
CA ARG A 188 26.05 -1.38 10.03
C ARG A 188 27.41 -1.19 9.36
N ILE A 189 27.52 -0.26 8.42
CA ILE A 189 28.79 0.07 7.75
C ILE A 189 29.86 0.50 8.77
N ALA A 190 29.49 1.35 9.74
CA ALA A 190 30.40 1.79 10.79
C ALA A 190 30.86 0.64 11.71
N ARG A 191 30.01 -0.38 11.92
CA ARG A 191 30.38 -1.58 12.67
C ARG A 191 31.36 -2.45 11.86
N GLU A 192 31.04 -2.74 10.60
CA GLU A 192 31.90 -3.51 9.70
C GLU A 192 33.29 -2.87 9.53
N ALA A 193 33.35 -1.54 9.42
CA ALA A 193 34.62 -0.81 9.35
C ALA A 193 35.47 -0.95 10.64
N ARG A 194 34.83 -0.91 11.81
CA ARG A 194 35.51 -1.14 13.10
C ARG A 194 36.01 -2.58 13.22
N ASP A 195 35.18 -3.55 12.86
CA ASP A 195 35.54 -4.97 12.91
C ASP A 195 36.72 -5.27 11.96
N TYR A 196 36.71 -4.69 10.77
CA TYR A 196 37.82 -4.78 9.82
C TYR A 196 39.12 -4.21 10.39
N GLN A 197 39.06 -3.05 11.06
CA GLN A 197 40.22 -2.43 11.69
C GLN A 197 40.78 -3.31 12.83
N ILE A 198 39.91 -3.85 13.70
CA ILE A 198 40.30 -4.79 14.76
C ILE A 198 40.96 -6.04 14.17
N ALA A 199 40.40 -6.62 13.12
CA ALA A 199 40.96 -7.78 12.43
C ALA A 199 42.34 -7.48 11.84
N ARG A 200 42.50 -6.31 11.22
CA ARG A 200 43.78 -5.84 10.65
C ARG A 200 44.84 -5.67 11.74
N ASP A 201 44.51 -4.98 12.83
CA ASP A 201 45.44 -4.74 13.94
C ASP A 201 45.81 -6.05 14.66
N THR A 202 44.88 -7.00 14.74
CA THR A 202 45.13 -8.33 15.29
C THR A 202 46.07 -9.14 14.39
N ARG A 203 45.85 -9.16 13.06
CA ARG A 203 46.79 -9.79 12.11
C ARG A 203 48.18 -9.19 12.21
N LYS A 204 48.30 -7.86 12.32
CA LYS A 204 49.58 -7.16 12.49
C LYS A 204 50.28 -7.59 13.79
N ARG A 205 49.56 -7.68 14.91
CA ARG A 205 50.12 -8.16 16.18
C ARG A 205 50.62 -9.60 16.07
N ILE A 206 49.82 -10.50 15.47
CA ILE A 206 50.22 -11.90 15.25
C ILE A 206 51.47 -11.97 14.36
N SER A 207 51.56 -11.19 13.28
CA SER A 207 52.73 -11.18 12.40
C SER A 207 54.00 -10.71 13.12
N LEU A 208 53.88 -9.71 14.00
CA LEU A 208 55.00 -9.23 14.81
C LEU A 208 55.43 -10.27 15.85
N SER A 209 54.49 -10.90 16.55
CA SER A 209 54.81 -11.98 17.50
C SER A 209 55.44 -13.20 16.83
N LEU A 210 55.04 -13.51 15.59
CA LEU A 210 55.65 -14.60 14.81
C LEU A 210 57.08 -14.27 14.36
N SER A 211 57.39 -13.01 14.03
CA SER A 211 58.75 -12.60 13.69
C SER A 211 59.70 -12.60 14.89
N ASP A 212 59.17 -12.47 16.10
CA ASP A 212 59.93 -12.49 17.36
C ASP A 212 60.19 -13.92 17.89
N LEU A 213 59.58 -14.95 17.29
CA LEU A 213 59.90 -16.33 17.63
C LEU A 213 61.32 -16.67 17.15
N PRO A 214 62.17 -17.27 18.00
CA PRO A 214 63.50 -17.67 17.60
C PRO A 214 63.38 -18.69 16.46
N TYR A 215 63.91 -18.29 15.30
CA TYR A 215 63.90 -19.02 14.04
C TYR A 215 64.42 -20.48 14.08
N PRO A 216 65.16 -21.00 15.10
CA PRO A 216 65.51 -22.41 15.10
C PRO A 216 64.32 -23.33 15.41
N THR A 217 63.42 -22.99 16.32
CA THR A 217 62.59 -24.02 16.99
C THR A 217 61.46 -24.57 16.11
N LEU A 218 60.80 -23.73 15.33
CA LEU A 218 59.72 -24.16 14.42
C LEU A 218 60.25 -24.95 13.22
N MET A 219 61.36 -24.50 12.62
CA MET A 219 62.03 -25.24 11.54
C MET A 219 62.63 -26.55 12.05
N LEU A 220 63.24 -26.59 13.25
CA LEU A 220 63.73 -27.83 13.86
C LEU A 220 62.60 -28.81 14.22
N SER A 221 61.42 -28.31 14.63
CA SER A 221 60.25 -29.15 14.92
C SER A 221 59.68 -29.76 13.64
N LEU A 222 59.55 -28.98 12.56
CA LEU A 222 59.13 -29.47 11.25
C LEU A 222 60.15 -30.41 10.61
N LEU A 223 61.45 -30.15 10.76
CA LEU A 223 62.54 -31.07 10.39
C LEU A 223 62.53 -32.35 11.22
N GLY A 224 62.17 -32.27 12.51
CA GLY A 224 62.02 -33.43 13.39
C GLY A 224 60.86 -34.34 12.99
N ILE A 225 59.71 -33.77 12.64
CA ILE A 225 58.55 -34.52 12.12
C ILE A 225 58.86 -35.11 10.74
N GLY A 226 59.56 -34.37 9.88
CA GLY A 226 60.05 -34.88 8.60
C GLY A 226 60.97 -36.09 8.76
N LYS A 227 61.90 -36.06 9.73
CA LYS A 227 62.79 -37.20 10.04
C LYS A 227 62.06 -38.41 10.62
N LEU A 228 61.01 -38.19 11.41
CA LEU A 228 60.18 -39.26 11.98
C LEU A 228 59.41 -40.06 10.91
N LEU A 229 59.08 -39.43 9.79
CA LEU A 229 58.44 -40.08 8.64
C LEU A 229 59.46 -40.64 7.63
N LEU A 230 60.62 -40.00 7.47
CA LEU A 230 61.64 -40.44 6.51
C LEU A 230 62.32 -41.76 6.91
N LEU A 231 62.57 -41.96 8.20
CA LEU A 231 63.27 -43.14 8.74
C LEU A 231 62.52 -44.47 8.51
N PRO A 232 61.22 -44.60 8.86
CA PRO A 232 60.49 -45.84 8.57
C PRO A 232 60.35 -46.08 7.06
N PHE A 233 60.21 -45.02 6.25
CA PHE A 233 60.16 -45.15 4.80
C PHE A 233 61.48 -45.69 4.24
N LEU A 234 62.63 -45.10 4.63
CA LEU A 234 63.96 -45.59 4.25
C LEU A 234 64.22 -47.02 4.73
N PHE A 235 63.79 -47.37 5.94
CA PHE A 235 63.95 -48.72 6.48
C PHE A 235 63.19 -49.76 5.64
N ILE A 236 61.93 -49.47 5.28
CA ILE A 236 61.13 -50.33 4.41
C ILE A 236 61.80 -50.50 3.04
N THR A 237 62.29 -49.41 2.43
CA THR A 237 62.93 -49.47 1.11
C THR A 237 64.24 -50.26 1.14
N ILE A 238 65.09 -50.06 2.16
CA ILE A 238 66.35 -50.80 2.31
C ILE A 238 66.08 -52.29 2.56
N HIS A 239 65.13 -52.61 3.44
CA HIS A 239 64.79 -54.01 3.71
C HIS A 239 64.21 -54.71 2.46
N PHE A 240 63.41 -54.01 1.66
CA PHE A 240 62.89 -54.52 0.40
C PHE A 240 64.00 -54.83 -0.61
N ILE A 241 64.97 -53.92 -0.77
CA ILE A 241 66.14 -54.11 -1.64
C ILE A 241 66.99 -55.29 -1.15
N TYR A 242 67.27 -55.37 0.16
CA TYR A 242 68.10 -56.44 0.72
C TYR A 242 67.45 -57.83 0.57
N SER A 243 66.14 -57.93 0.76
CA SER A 243 65.40 -59.19 0.54
C SER A 243 65.36 -59.63 -0.92
N PHE A 244 65.45 -58.69 -1.87
CA PHE A 244 65.42 -58.98 -3.31
C PHE A 244 66.78 -59.37 -3.89
N PHE A 245 67.87 -58.82 -3.35
CA PHE A 245 69.23 -59.03 -3.89
C PHE A 245 70.06 -60.06 -3.13
N ASN A 246 69.54 -60.67 -2.05
CA ASN A 246 70.24 -61.74 -1.35
C ASN A 246 69.89 -63.10 -1.98
N PRO A 247 70.75 -63.71 -2.84
CA PRO A 247 70.40 -64.86 -3.65
C PRO A 247 70.40 -66.20 -2.87
N ALA A 248 70.56 -66.15 -1.55
CA ALA A 248 70.75 -67.35 -0.72
C ALA A 248 69.45 -68.01 -0.23
N ALA A 249 68.27 -67.51 -0.62
CA ALA A 249 66.98 -68.10 -0.25
C ALA A 249 66.31 -68.82 -1.44
N GLY A 250 66.98 -69.85 -1.96
CA GLY A 250 66.45 -70.76 -2.96
C GLY A 250 67.04 -72.15 -2.79
N GLY A 251 66.36 -72.98 -1.99
CA GLY A 251 66.63 -74.41 -1.85
C GLY A 251 66.25 -75.21 -3.11
N PRO A 252 66.45 -76.54 -3.09
CA PRO A 252 67.35 -77.22 -4.01
C PRO A 252 66.63 -78.09 -5.05
N GLY A 253 67.35 -78.42 -6.12
CA GLY A 253 67.13 -79.63 -6.91
C GLY A 253 66.60 -79.38 -8.30
N GLU A 254 67.49 -79.47 -9.29
CA GLU A 254 67.47 -80.52 -10.33
C GLU A 254 68.59 -80.23 -11.35
N ALA A 255 69.49 -81.19 -11.52
CA ALA A 255 70.36 -81.30 -12.69
C ALA A 255 69.57 -82.06 -13.78
N PRO A 256 69.63 -81.64 -15.05
CA PRO A 256 70.57 -82.27 -16.01
C PRO A 256 71.02 -81.26 -17.10
N ASP A 257 71.91 -81.49 -18.07
CA ASP A 257 72.85 -82.54 -18.45
C ASP A 257 73.92 -81.85 -19.34
N PRO A 258 75.09 -82.47 -19.61
CA PRO A 258 76.21 -81.81 -20.26
C PRO A 258 76.14 -81.90 -21.78
N GLY A 259 76.35 -80.77 -22.45
CA GLY A 259 76.80 -80.75 -23.85
C GLY A 259 76.00 -79.84 -24.77
N ALA A 260 76.23 -78.54 -24.67
CA ALA A 260 76.12 -77.62 -25.81
C ALA A 260 76.96 -76.38 -25.52
N THR A 261 78.18 -76.40 -26.04
CA THR A 261 79.00 -75.22 -26.29
C THR A 261 78.34 -74.37 -27.38
N GLU A 262 77.98 -73.12 -27.08
CA GLU A 262 78.48 -71.92 -27.77
C GLU A 262 77.81 -70.62 -27.24
N LEU A 263 78.60 -69.55 -27.31
CA LEU A 263 78.52 -68.26 -26.63
C LEU A 263 77.48 -67.27 -27.22
N PRO A 264 77.17 -66.18 -26.50
CA PRO A 264 75.88 -65.50 -26.55
C PRO A 264 75.85 -64.37 -27.56
N GLY A 265 74.91 -64.46 -28.50
CA GLY A 265 74.54 -63.37 -29.40
C GLY A 265 73.22 -62.76 -28.99
N GLY A 266 73.27 -61.60 -28.34
CA GLY A 266 72.18 -60.63 -28.27
C GLY A 266 70.93 -61.08 -27.49
N SER A 267 70.99 -61.03 -26.16
CA SER A 267 69.76 -60.93 -25.35
C SER A 267 69.09 -59.60 -25.70
N SER A 268 68.05 -59.67 -26.53
CA SER A 268 67.24 -58.51 -26.87
C SER A 268 66.64 -57.97 -25.57
N LEU A 269 66.48 -56.64 -25.49
CA LEU A 269 65.78 -55.99 -24.37
C LEU A 269 64.39 -56.62 -24.12
N GLU A 270 63.80 -57.22 -25.16
CA GLU A 270 62.55 -57.99 -25.12
C GLU A 270 62.64 -59.24 -24.24
N ASP A 271 63.73 -60.01 -24.31
CA ASP A 271 63.88 -61.21 -23.46
C ASP A 271 64.10 -60.83 -21.98
N LEU A 272 64.75 -59.69 -21.73
CA LEU A 272 64.91 -59.16 -20.38
C LEU A 272 63.55 -58.67 -19.84
N LEU A 273 62.78 -57.92 -20.64
CA LEU A 273 61.47 -57.38 -20.25
C LEU A 273 60.40 -58.47 -20.09
N ASN A 274 60.49 -59.55 -20.87
CA ASN A 274 59.60 -60.70 -20.77
C ASN A 274 60.07 -61.74 -19.74
N SER A 275 61.21 -61.51 -19.07
CA SER A 275 61.63 -62.35 -17.96
C SER A 275 60.57 -62.31 -16.85
N PRO A 276 60.12 -63.46 -16.33
CA PRO A 276 59.17 -63.52 -15.22
C PRO A 276 59.59 -62.66 -14.02
N ALA A 277 60.91 -62.53 -13.79
CA ALA A 277 61.46 -61.67 -12.74
C ALA A 277 61.18 -60.19 -12.99
N ILE A 278 61.36 -59.69 -14.23
CA ILE A 278 61.13 -58.28 -14.56
C ILE A 278 59.64 -57.94 -14.58
N ILE A 279 58.79 -58.84 -15.09
CA ILE A 279 57.33 -58.68 -15.02
C ILE A 279 56.87 -58.58 -13.56
N THR A 280 57.44 -59.40 -12.67
CA THR A 280 57.13 -59.36 -11.24
C THR A 280 57.64 -58.06 -10.59
N ILE A 281 58.83 -57.58 -10.96
CA ILE A 281 59.39 -56.30 -10.48
C ILE A 281 58.53 -55.12 -10.93
N ILE A 282 58.10 -55.08 -12.19
CA ILE A 282 57.19 -54.05 -12.71
C ILE A 282 55.83 -54.13 -11.99
N GLY A 283 55.33 -55.33 -11.72
CA GLY A 283 54.13 -55.56 -10.93
C GLY A 283 54.22 -54.98 -9.51
N TYR A 284 55.34 -55.19 -8.82
CA TYR A 284 55.57 -54.63 -7.49
C TYR A 284 55.82 -53.11 -7.51
N ALA A 285 56.58 -52.60 -8.48
CA ALA A 285 56.82 -51.16 -8.62
C ALA A 285 55.52 -50.39 -8.90
N THR A 286 54.64 -50.95 -9.72
CA THR A 286 53.30 -50.37 -9.98
C THR A 286 52.41 -50.45 -8.75
N THR A 287 52.47 -51.53 -7.95
CA THR A 287 51.72 -51.58 -6.67
C THR A 287 52.25 -50.55 -5.68
N ILE A 288 53.57 -50.40 -5.51
CA ILE A 288 54.16 -49.40 -4.60
C ILE A 288 53.80 -47.98 -5.04
N PHE A 289 53.85 -47.71 -6.34
CA PHE A 289 53.44 -46.41 -6.89
C PHE A 289 51.95 -46.16 -6.58
N TRP A 290 51.10 -47.16 -6.79
CA TRP A 290 49.67 -47.06 -6.51
C TRP A 290 49.40 -46.83 -5.01
N TRP A 291 50.09 -47.54 -4.12
CA TRP A 291 49.97 -47.31 -2.66
C TRP A 291 50.48 -45.94 -2.23
N SER A 292 51.49 -45.38 -2.93
CA SER A 292 51.97 -44.02 -2.66
C SER A 292 50.94 -42.96 -3.06
N GLU A 293 50.24 -43.14 -4.18
CA GLU A 293 49.14 -42.27 -4.59
C GLU A 293 47.95 -42.39 -3.62
N VAL A 294 47.62 -43.61 -3.19
CA VAL A 294 46.59 -43.85 -2.15
C VAL A 294 46.97 -43.16 -0.84
N ALA A 295 48.23 -43.24 -0.40
CA ALA A 295 48.69 -42.58 0.82
C ALA A 295 48.61 -41.04 0.72
N VAL A 296 49.00 -40.47 -0.42
CA VAL A 296 48.87 -39.02 -0.67
C VAL A 296 47.40 -38.60 -0.71
N PHE A 297 46.54 -39.40 -1.35
CA PHE A 297 45.10 -39.16 -1.38
C PHE A 297 44.47 -39.21 0.02
N VAL A 298 44.80 -40.22 0.83
CA VAL A 298 44.30 -40.36 2.21
C VAL A 298 44.81 -39.21 3.08
N ALA A 299 46.08 -38.82 2.96
CA ALA A 299 46.62 -37.67 3.68
C ALA A 299 45.91 -36.37 3.28
N GLY A 300 45.66 -36.15 1.99
CA GLY A 300 44.90 -35.00 1.49
C GLY A 300 43.45 -34.99 2.00
N LEU A 301 42.78 -36.15 2.01
CA LEU A 301 41.43 -36.31 2.54
C LEU A 301 41.37 -35.98 4.04
N LEU A 302 42.30 -36.50 4.83
CA LEU A 302 42.38 -36.21 6.28
C LEU A 302 42.62 -34.72 6.54
N LEU A 303 43.48 -34.08 5.74
CA LEU A 303 43.76 -32.65 5.87
C LEU A 303 42.54 -31.80 5.49
N ALA A 304 41.79 -32.21 4.46
CA ALA A 304 40.51 -31.59 4.10
C ALA A 304 39.46 -31.76 5.20
N LEU A 305 39.34 -32.95 5.81
CA LEU A 305 38.42 -33.21 6.92
C LEU A 305 38.76 -32.38 8.17
N ILE A 306 40.05 -32.22 8.49
CA ILE A 306 40.52 -31.33 9.56
C ILE A 306 40.09 -29.89 9.27
N PHE A 307 40.29 -29.42 8.03
CA PHE A 307 39.93 -28.06 7.63
C PHE A 307 38.41 -27.80 7.68
N VAL A 308 37.61 -28.78 7.27
CA VAL A 308 36.14 -28.72 7.37
C VAL A 308 35.71 -28.69 8.83
N SER A 309 36.29 -29.54 9.68
CA SER A 309 35.95 -29.60 11.12
C SER A 309 36.32 -28.31 11.85
N LEU A 310 37.46 -27.70 11.52
CA LEU A 310 37.86 -26.38 12.02
C LEU A 310 36.88 -25.30 11.57
N LYS A 311 36.44 -25.35 10.31
CA LYS A 311 35.48 -24.37 9.77
C LYS A 311 34.12 -24.48 10.45
N THR A 312 33.60 -25.69 10.64
CA THR A 312 32.32 -25.90 11.33
C THR A 312 32.37 -25.47 12.79
N GLY A 313 33.47 -25.75 13.50
CA GLY A 313 33.65 -25.27 14.87
C GLY A 313 33.69 -23.74 14.98
N ILE A 314 34.36 -23.07 14.02
CA ILE A 314 34.38 -21.60 13.95
C ILE A 314 32.98 -21.03 13.66
N ASP A 315 32.21 -21.67 12.79
CA ASP A 315 30.85 -21.22 12.46
C ASP A 315 29.87 -21.44 13.65
N GLU A 316 30.01 -22.55 14.38
CA GLU A 316 29.25 -22.81 15.62
C GLU A 316 29.55 -21.77 16.71
N ASP A 317 30.83 -21.50 17.00
CA ASP A 317 31.24 -20.46 17.96
C ASP A 317 30.72 -19.08 17.55
N ARG A 318 30.74 -18.79 16.24
CA ARG A 318 30.22 -17.53 15.70
C ARG A 318 28.71 -17.41 15.91
N THR A 319 27.95 -18.48 15.70
CA THR A 319 26.49 -18.49 15.95
C THR A 319 26.17 -18.32 17.44
N ALA A 320 26.92 -18.99 18.32
CA ALA A 320 26.74 -18.86 19.77
C ALA A 320 27.01 -17.43 20.27
N ILE A 321 28.01 -16.75 19.70
CA ILE A 321 28.29 -15.33 20.00
C ILE A 321 27.15 -14.43 19.50
N TYR A 322 26.62 -14.65 18.30
CA TYR A 322 25.51 -13.86 17.78
C TYR A 322 24.25 -14.02 18.62
N ASP A 323 23.93 -15.23 19.07
CA ASP A 323 22.76 -15.44 19.93
C ASP A 323 22.97 -14.82 21.32
N LYS A 324 24.17 -14.90 21.89
CA LYS A 324 24.48 -14.23 23.17
C LYS A 324 24.38 -12.71 23.10
N ILE A 325 24.65 -12.11 21.94
CA ILE A 325 24.46 -10.66 21.69
C ILE A 325 22.99 -10.33 21.44
N ARG A 326 22.21 -11.23 20.83
CA ARG A 326 20.79 -11.01 20.52
C ARG A 326 19.90 -11.10 21.76
N TYR A 327 20.29 -11.89 22.77
CA TYR A 327 19.50 -12.17 23.97
C TYR A 327 20.03 -11.52 25.27
N ALA A 328 21.04 -10.64 25.18
CA ALA A 328 21.53 -9.81 26.29
C ALA A 328 21.04 -8.37 26.14
#